data_AF-A0A9P6KZE0-F1
#
_entry.id   AF-A0A9P6KZE0-F1
#
_cell.length_a   1.000
_cell.length_b   1.000
_cell.length_c   1.000
_cell.angle_alpha   90.00
_cell.angle_beta   90.00
_cell.angle_gamma   90.00
#
_symmetry.space_group_name_H-M   'P 1'
#
loop_
_entity.id
_entity.type
_entity.pdbx_description
1 polymer ?
#
loop_
_entity_poly.entity_id
_entity_poly.type
_entity_poly.pdbx_seq_one_letter_code
_entity_poly.pdbx_strand_id
1 'polypeptide(L)'
;MRSRNQDMFADWLLSIGNGSSNDRENAISIPDEYLEKGDLVESIFGSEMIQVEDDTIFSKIILTTKNDHANAINSRVLELFGGSSRVYPSADTIVSDDPSEVIRYPTEFLNRQQPSGLP
;
A
#
# COMPACT_ATOMS: atom_id res chain seq x y z
N MET A 1 11.78 6.34 8.08
CA MET A 1 11.98 4.87 8.05
C MET A 1 13.47 4.59 7.99
N ARG A 2 14.08 4.08 9.06
CA ARG A 2 15.51 3.71 9.07
C ARG A 2 15.63 2.32 9.71
N SER A 3 15.99 1.33 8.92
CA SER A 3 16.35 -0.02 9.39
C SER A 3 17.74 0.01 10.04
N ARG A 4 18.00 -0.90 10.98
CA ARG A 4 19.31 -1.08 11.66
C ARG A 4 20.47 -1.42 10.70
N ASN A 5 20.19 -1.82 9.46
CA ASN A 5 21.17 -2.23 8.44
C ASN A 5 21.04 -1.45 7.11
N GLN A 6 20.71 -0.15 7.16
CA GLN A 6 20.53 0.66 5.93
C GLN A 6 21.74 0.61 4.99
N ASP A 7 22.96 0.62 5.53
CA ASP A 7 24.17 0.64 4.72
C ASP A 7 24.34 -0.68 3.96
N MET A 8 24.11 -1.84 4.60
CA MET A 8 24.18 -3.15 3.94
C MET A 8 23.11 -3.31 2.86
N PHE A 9 21.89 -2.86 3.12
CA PHE A 9 20.82 -2.91 2.13
C PHE A 9 21.09 -1.98 0.95
N ALA A 10 21.61 -0.77 1.21
CA ALA A 10 21.99 0.18 0.18
C ALA A 10 23.15 -0.36 -0.68
N ASP A 11 24.17 -0.93 -0.05
CA ASP A 11 25.31 -1.55 -0.75
C ASP A 11 24.86 -2.73 -1.62
N TRP A 12 23.94 -3.56 -1.13
CA TRP A 12 23.36 -4.65 -1.91
C TRP A 12 22.50 -4.15 -3.09
N LEU A 13 21.69 -3.11 -2.89
CA LEU A 13 20.97 -2.47 -4.00
C LEU A 13 21.92 -1.89 -5.04
N LEU A 14 23.04 -1.29 -4.59
CA LEU A 14 24.06 -0.74 -5.47
C LEU A 14 24.77 -1.85 -6.28
N SER A 15 25.05 -3.00 -5.66
CA SER A 15 25.67 -4.13 -6.36
C SER A 15 24.75 -4.74 -7.43
N ILE A 16 23.43 -4.69 -7.24
CA ILE A 16 22.45 -4.99 -8.30
C ILE A 16 22.54 -3.98 -9.44
N GLY A 17 22.54 -2.68 -9.13
CA GLY A 17 22.65 -1.62 -10.14
C GLY A 17 23.95 -1.70 -10.96
N ASN A 18 25.03 -2.15 -10.33
CA ASN A 18 26.33 -2.40 -10.97
C ASN A 18 26.41 -3.76 -11.70
N GLY A 19 25.38 -4.60 -11.63
CA GLY A 19 25.35 -5.93 -12.24
C GLY A 19 26.27 -6.96 -11.58
N SER A 20 26.88 -6.63 -10.43
CA SER A 20 27.82 -7.51 -9.73
C SER A 20 27.14 -8.61 -8.91
N SER A 21 25.85 -8.45 -8.62
CA SER A 21 25.02 -9.44 -7.93
C SER A 21 24.27 -10.39 -8.86
N ASN A 22 24.43 -10.22 -10.17
CA ASN A 22 23.69 -10.98 -11.16
C ASN A 22 24.41 -12.32 -11.41
N ASP A 23 23.64 -13.40 -11.50
CA ASP A 23 24.17 -14.69 -11.90
C ASP A 23 24.40 -14.78 -13.42
N ARG A 24 24.77 -15.97 -13.91
CA ARG A 24 25.04 -16.20 -15.33
C ARG A 24 23.79 -16.03 -16.22
N GLU A 25 22.60 -16.12 -15.65
CA GLU A 25 21.31 -15.95 -16.33
C GLU A 25 20.75 -14.53 -16.13
N ASN A 26 21.55 -13.61 -15.59
CA ASN A 26 21.18 -12.23 -15.28
C ASN A 26 20.06 -12.12 -14.22
N ALA A 27 19.93 -13.14 -13.36
CA ALA A 27 19.00 -13.14 -12.24
C ALA A 27 19.69 -12.68 -10.95
N ILE A 28 18.89 -12.14 -10.03
CA ILE A 28 19.35 -11.73 -8.70
C ILE A 28 18.78 -12.68 -7.64
N SER A 29 19.62 -13.06 -6.67
CA SER A 29 19.14 -13.75 -5.46
C SER A 29 18.88 -12.72 -4.37
N ILE A 30 17.67 -12.73 -3.83
CA ILE A 30 17.30 -11.86 -2.70
C ILE A 30 17.77 -12.54 -1.41
N PRO A 31 18.63 -11.89 -0.60
CA PRO A 31 19.01 -12.39 0.72
C PRO A 31 17.81 -12.67 1.61
N ASP A 32 17.87 -13.76 2.36
CA ASP A 32 16.81 -14.18 3.28
C ASP A 32 16.47 -13.12 4.34
N GLU A 33 17.45 -12.30 4.73
CA GLU A 33 17.29 -11.18 5.68
C GLU A 33 16.39 -10.05 5.16
N TYR A 34 16.14 -9.99 3.86
CA TYR A 34 15.23 -9.02 3.23
C TYR A 34 13.87 -9.63 2.86
N LEU A 35 13.68 -10.93 3.13
CA LEU A 35 12.45 -11.65 2.85
C LEU A 35 11.61 -11.79 4.13
N GLU A 36 10.40 -11.24 4.10
CA GLU A 36 9.38 -11.59 5.09
C GLU A 36 8.78 -12.95 4.71
N LYS A 37 8.79 -13.90 5.65
CA LYS A 37 8.31 -15.28 5.44
C LYS A 37 6.99 -15.55 6.15
N GLY A 38 6.55 -14.64 7.03
CA GLY A 38 5.29 -14.71 7.76
C GLY A 38 4.25 -13.71 7.24
N ASP A 39 3.43 -13.18 8.16
CA ASP A 39 2.46 -12.14 7.86
C ASP A 39 3.15 -10.76 7.86
N LEU A 40 3.28 -10.18 6.67
CA LEU A 40 3.88 -8.85 6.48
C LEU A 40 3.10 -7.74 7.19
N VAL A 41 1.78 -7.88 7.32
CA VAL A 41 0.96 -6.90 8.04
C VAL A 41 1.28 -6.96 9.52
N GLU A 42 1.31 -8.15 10.13
CA GLU A 42 1.66 -8.30 11.55
C GLU A 42 3.12 -7.90 11.83
N SER A 43 4.04 -8.18 10.91
CA SER A 43 5.46 -7.80 11.03
C SER A 43 5.66 -6.28 11.07
N ILE A 44 4.89 -5.52 10.30
CA ILE A 44 5.00 -4.06 10.23
C ILE A 44 4.09 -3.36 11.25
N PHE A 45 2.82 -3.75 11.33
CA PHE A 45 1.82 -3.09 12.16
C PHE A 45 1.75 -3.64 13.59
N GLY A 46 2.25 -4.86 13.82
CA GLY A 46 2.09 -5.60 15.07
C GLY A 46 0.95 -6.61 14.98
N SER A 47 0.95 -7.60 15.87
CA SER A 47 -0.11 -8.60 15.99
C SER A 47 -1.19 -8.22 17.01
N GLU A 48 -0.97 -7.14 17.77
CA GLU A 48 -1.95 -6.62 18.72
C GLU A 48 -2.93 -5.66 18.05
N MET A 49 -4.10 -5.50 18.68
CA MET A 49 -5.14 -4.60 18.20
C MET A 49 -4.67 -3.14 18.22
N ILE A 50 -4.68 -2.50 17.06
CA ILE A 50 -4.28 -1.11 16.88
C ILE A 50 -5.33 -0.21 17.56
N GLN A 51 -4.87 0.63 18.48
CA GLN A 51 -5.68 1.69 19.08
C GLN A 51 -5.78 2.87 18.13
N VAL A 52 -6.92 3.57 18.11
CA VAL A 52 -7.17 4.67 17.18
C VAL A 52 -6.23 5.85 17.46
N GLU A 53 -5.76 5.98 18.69
CA GLU A 53 -4.85 7.03 19.16
C GLU A 53 -3.35 6.69 18.94
N ASP A 54 -3.03 5.52 18.38
CA ASP A 54 -1.66 5.12 18.11
C ASP A 54 -1.12 5.83 16.86
N ASP A 55 -0.52 7.01 17.05
CA ASP A 55 0.07 7.81 15.96
C ASP A 55 1.25 7.11 15.26
N THR A 56 1.82 6.04 15.82
CA THR A 56 2.97 5.35 15.20
C THR A 56 2.59 4.71 13.87
N ILE A 57 1.32 4.40 13.66
CA ILE A 57 0.79 3.83 12.42
C ILE A 57 1.04 4.73 11.20
N PHE A 58 1.02 6.06 11.38
CA PHE A 58 1.21 7.01 10.28
C PHE A 58 2.63 7.00 9.71
N SER A 59 3.57 6.40 10.44
CA SER A 59 4.95 6.21 9.98
C SER A 59 5.19 4.89 9.24
N LYS A 60 4.18 4.02 9.18
CA LYS A 60 4.24 2.67 8.60
C LYS A 60 3.60 2.68 7.22
N ILE A 61 4.25 2.02 6.25
CA ILE A 61 3.72 1.89 4.88
C ILE A 61 4.14 0.55 4.29
N ILE A 62 3.22 -0.08 3.56
CA ILE A 62 3.50 -1.26 2.72
C ILE A 62 3.18 -0.88 1.29
N LEU A 63 4.16 -1.05 0.41
CA LEU A 63 4.03 -0.74 -1.02
C LEU A 63 3.92 -2.03 -1.82
N THR A 64 3.07 -2.01 -2.84
CA THR A 64 2.84 -3.13 -3.76
C THR A 64 2.77 -2.60 -5.19
N THR A 65 3.08 -3.46 -6.15
CA THR A 65 3.05 -3.13 -7.57
C THR A 65 1.64 -3.00 -8.14
N LYS A 66 0.62 -3.61 -7.51
CA LYS A 66 -0.78 -3.60 -7.99
C LYS A 66 -1.76 -3.15 -6.92
N ASN A 67 -2.81 -2.47 -7.37
CA ASN A 67 -3.88 -1.99 -6.50
C ASN A 67 -4.68 -3.13 -5.87
N ASP A 68 -4.91 -4.24 -6.56
CA ASP A 68 -5.65 -5.38 -5.98
C ASP A 68 -4.96 -5.95 -4.73
N HIS A 69 -3.62 -6.07 -4.77
CA HIS A 69 -2.84 -6.47 -3.62
C HIS A 69 -2.83 -5.38 -2.53
N ALA A 70 -2.77 -4.10 -2.92
CA ALA A 70 -2.88 -3.00 -1.97
C ALA A 70 -4.22 -3.01 -1.23
N ASN A 71 -5.32 -3.26 -1.94
CA ASN A 71 -6.66 -3.37 -1.36
C ASN A 71 -6.76 -4.54 -0.37
N ALA A 72 -6.20 -5.70 -0.71
CA ALA A 72 -6.17 -6.85 0.20
C ALA A 72 -5.37 -6.54 1.48
N ILE A 73 -4.21 -5.89 1.35
CA ILE A 73 -3.38 -5.46 2.48
C ILE A 73 -4.11 -4.40 3.32
N ASN A 74 -4.72 -3.40 2.68
CA ASN A 74 -5.47 -2.35 3.37
C ASN A 74 -6.64 -2.94 4.18
N SER A 75 -7.40 -3.87 3.61
CA SER A 75 -8.47 -4.57 4.34
C SER A 75 -7.93 -5.33 5.55
N ARG A 76 -6.80 -6.05 5.40
CA ARG A 76 -6.17 -6.78 6.50
C ARG A 76 -5.66 -5.86 7.61
N VAL A 77 -5.08 -4.71 7.25
CA VAL A 77 -4.66 -3.68 8.22
C VAL A 77 -5.87 -3.10 8.96
N LEU A 78 -6.97 -2.82 8.26
CA LEU A 78 -8.20 -2.32 8.87
C LEU A 78 -8.83 -3.29 9.88
N GLU A 79 -8.70 -4.61 9.66
CA GLU A 79 -9.16 -5.64 10.61
C GLU A 79 -8.42 -5.59 11.96
N LEU A 80 -7.20 -5.03 12.00
CA LEU A 80 -6.43 -4.90 13.24
C LEU A 80 -6.91 -3.73 14.11
N PHE A 81 -7.68 -2.79 13.57
CA PHE A 81 -8.19 -1.66 14.35
C PHE A 81 -9.36 -2.09 15.23
N GLY A 82 -9.27 -1.78 16.52
CA GLY A 82 -10.32 -2.08 17.50
C GLY A 82 -11.52 -1.16 17.51
N GLY A 83 -11.57 -0.21 16.58
CA GLY A 83 -12.60 0.83 16.52
C GLY A 83 -13.89 0.36 15.83
N SER A 84 -14.93 1.19 15.93
CA SER A 84 -16.13 1.01 15.11
C SER A 84 -15.82 1.28 13.64
N SER A 85 -16.24 0.38 12.75
CA SER A 85 -16.19 0.65 11.32
C SER A 85 -17.17 1.77 10.94
N ARG A 86 -16.79 2.58 9.94
CA ARG A 86 -17.64 3.62 9.39
C ARG A 86 -17.68 3.50 7.88
N VAL A 87 -18.90 3.40 7.34
CA VAL A 87 -19.12 3.40 5.90
C VAL A 87 -19.32 4.85 5.45
N TYR A 88 -18.52 5.27 4.47
CA TYR A 88 -18.69 6.54 3.79
C TYR A 88 -19.28 6.24 2.40
N PRO A 89 -20.56 6.57 2.15
CA PRO A 89 -21.14 6.39 0.83
C PRO A 89 -20.46 7.32 -0.17
N SER A 90 -20.19 6.80 -1.36
CA SER A 90 -19.64 7.60 -2.46
C SER A 90 -20.67 8.58 -3.02
N ALA A 91 -20.19 9.70 -3.55
CA ALA A 91 -21.00 10.65 -4.30
C ALA A 91 -20.96 10.26 -5.78
N ASP A 92 -21.80 9.29 -6.17
CA ASP A 92 -21.77 8.68 -7.52
C ASP A 92 -22.51 9.50 -8.59
N THR A 93 -22.95 10.70 -8.24
CA THR A 93 -23.66 11.62 -9.14
C THR A 93 -23.12 13.01 -8.96
N ILE A 94 -22.90 13.72 -10.07
CA ILE A 94 -22.65 15.15 -9.99
C ILE A 94 -23.96 15.86 -9.66
N VAL A 95 -23.87 16.90 -8.83
CA VAL A 95 -24.96 17.86 -8.65
C VAL A 95 -24.53 19.12 -9.38
N SER A 96 -25.01 19.31 -10.60
CA SER A 96 -24.72 20.47 -11.44
C SER A 96 -25.96 20.92 -12.18
N ASP A 97 -26.15 22.24 -12.25
CA ASP A 97 -27.20 22.87 -13.06
C ASP A 97 -26.80 22.96 -14.55
N ASP A 98 -25.55 22.65 -14.90
CA ASP A 98 -25.08 22.56 -16.29
C ASP A 98 -25.33 21.15 -16.86
N PRO A 99 -26.24 21.00 -17.85
CA PRO A 99 -26.49 19.72 -18.52
C PRO A 99 -25.24 19.13 -19.18
N SER A 100 -24.28 19.97 -19.56
CA SER A 100 -23.05 19.55 -20.21
C SER A 100 -22.13 18.75 -19.27
N GLU A 101 -22.11 19.09 -17.98
CA GLU A 101 -21.33 18.37 -16.98
C GLU A 101 -21.97 17.01 -16.66
N VAL A 102 -23.30 16.96 -16.58
CA VAL A 102 -24.05 15.72 -16.27
C VAL A 102 -23.79 14.67 -17.35
N ILE A 103 -23.67 15.09 -18.61
CA ILE A 103 -23.35 14.21 -19.74
C ILE A 103 -21.88 13.76 -19.71
N ARG A 104 -20.95 14.59 -19.21
CA ARG A 104 -19.51 14.30 -19.18
C ARG A 104 -19.11 13.32 -18.08
N TYR A 105 -19.84 13.27 -16.98
CA TYR A 105 -19.53 12.45 -15.82
C TYR A 105 -20.70 11.51 -15.46
N PRO A 106 -20.98 10.52 -16.33
CA PRO A 106 -22.03 9.54 -16.06
C PRO A 106 -21.64 8.65 -14.86
N THR A 107 -22.63 8.09 -14.17
CA THR A 107 -22.47 7.27 -12.96
C THR A 107 -21.53 6.08 -13.23
N GLU A 108 -21.60 5.48 -14.42
CA GLU A 108 -20.73 4.38 -14.85
C GLU A 108 -19.26 4.78 -14.95
N PHE A 109 -18.97 6.05 -15.28
CA PHE A 109 -17.61 6.58 -15.30
C PHE A 109 -17.08 6.83 -13.89
N LEU A 110 -17.91 7.40 -13.01
CA LEU A 110 -17.56 7.67 -11.61
C LEU A 110 -17.34 6.36 -10.83
N ASN A 111 -18.22 5.38 -11.01
CA ASN A 111 -18.14 4.06 -10.35
C ASN A 111 -16.94 3.21 -10.79
N ARG A 112 -16.28 3.58 -11.90
CA ARG A 112 -15.06 2.92 -12.40
C ARG A 112 -13.78 3.61 -11.90
N GLN A 113 -13.89 4.76 -11.25
CA GLN A 113 -12.72 5.44 -10.73
C GLN A 113 -12.12 4.61 -9.58
N GLN A 114 -10.84 4.30 -9.71
CA GLN A 114 -10.02 3.77 -8.62
C GLN A 114 -8.87 4.75 -8.37
N PRO A 115 -9.17 5.94 -7.83
CA PRO A 115 -8.13 6.90 -7.50
C PRO A 115 -7.23 6.29 -6.43
N SER A 116 -5.92 6.45 -6.59
CA SER A 116 -4.91 5.87 -5.69
C SER A 116 -4.79 6.57 -4.33
N GLY A 117 -5.78 7.37 -3.95
CA GLY A 117 -5.79 8.17 -2.72
C GLY A 117 -7.19 8.25 -2.10
N LEU A 118 -7.23 8.54 -0.81
CA LEU A 118 -8.43 9.00 -0.12
C LEU A 118 -8.74 10.46 -0.53
N PRO A 119 -10.01 10.86 -0.59
CA PRO A 119 -10.39 12.27 -0.73
C PRO A 119 -9.96 13.11 0.48
#